data_AF-A0A7K3PWA5-F1
#
_entry.id   AF-A0A7K3PWA5-F1
#
_cell.length_a   1.000
_cell.length_b   1.000
_cell.length_c   1.000
_cell.angle_alpha   90.00
_cell.angle_beta   90.00
_cell.angle_gamma   90.00
#
_symmetry.space_group_name_H-M   'P 1'
#
loop_
_entity.id
_entity.type
_entity.pdbx_description
1 polymer ?
#
loop_
_entity_poly.entity_id
_entity_poly.type
_entity_poly.pdbx_seq_one_letter_code
_entity_poly.pdbx_strand_id
1 'polypeptide(L)'
;MDLLCDQVERLRELAGDPEQAGDADRVYDFGIRWGAFLHGRLLRLVRYERRGALTAAERDRFADLCAQLRDVAPLAERLGLAVPPVDGVRPR
;
A
#
# COMPACT_ATOMS: atom_id res chain seq x y z
N MET A 1 5.08 11.41 0.64
CA MET A 1 4.88 9.94 0.74
C MET A 1 4.01 9.59 1.94
N ASP A 2 3.73 10.54 2.81
CA ASP A 2 3.03 10.36 4.09
C ASP A 2 1.62 9.79 3.89
N LEU A 3 0.85 10.34 2.94
CA LEU A 3 -0.46 9.80 2.55
C LEU A 3 -0.44 8.34 2.08
N LEU A 4 0.73 7.77 1.77
CA LEU A 4 0.88 6.37 1.37
C LEU A 4 1.10 5.48 2.57
N CYS A 5 1.95 5.90 3.50
CA CYS A 5 2.13 5.24 4.78
C CYS A 5 0.82 5.23 5.58
N ASP A 6 0.07 6.34 5.56
CA ASP A 6 -1.25 6.42 6.22
C ASP A 6 -2.23 5.34 5.73
N GLN A 7 -2.19 4.97 4.44
CA GLN A 7 -3.09 3.93 3.91
C GLN A 7 -2.66 2.54 4.37
N VAL A 8 -1.37 2.29 4.51
CA VAL A 8 -0.84 1.04 5.08
C VAL A 8 -1.25 0.93 6.54
N GLU A 9 -1.12 2.00 7.33
CA GLU A 9 -1.53 2.02 8.73
C GLU A 9 -3.02 1.76 8.87
N ARG A 10 -3.86 2.44 8.07
CA ARG A 10 -5.31 2.19 8.06
C ARG A 10 -5.67 0.75 7.68
N LEU A 11 -4.92 0.11 6.78
CA LEU A 11 -5.13 -1.31 6.49
C LEU A 11 -4.79 -2.19 7.71
N ARG A 12 -3.72 -1.87 8.44
CA ARG A 12 -3.36 -2.58 9.68
C ARG A 12 -4.43 -2.40 10.76
N GLU A 13 -4.95 -1.19 10.92
CA GLU A 13 -6.05 -0.89 11.85
C GLU A 13 -7.32 -1.66 11.48
N LEU A 14 -7.75 -1.56 10.21
CA LEU A 14 -8.93 -2.25 9.70
C LEU A 14 -8.82 -3.77 9.87
N ALA A 15 -7.66 -4.34 9.55
CA ALA A 15 -7.44 -5.78 9.65
C ALA A 15 -7.18 -6.28 11.08
N GLY A 16 -6.79 -5.37 11.99
CA GLY A 16 -6.47 -5.67 13.38
C GLY A 16 -7.68 -5.65 14.31
N ASP A 17 -8.78 -5.03 13.89
CA ASP A 17 -10.04 -4.97 14.62
C ASP A 17 -11.08 -5.93 13.98
N PRO A 18 -11.45 -7.02 14.66
CA PRO A 18 -12.42 -7.99 14.13
C PRO A 18 -13.80 -7.40 13.83
N GLU A 19 -14.25 -6.39 14.58
CA GLU A 19 -15.55 -5.75 14.33
C GLU A 19 -15.49 -4.94 13.03
N GLN A 20 -14.40 -4.20 12.82
CA GLN A 20 -14.23 -3.42 11.59
C GLN A 20 -13.95 -4.29 10.38
N ALA A 21 -13.17 -5.37 10.54
CA ALA A 21 -12.92 -6.35 9.50
C ALA A 21 -14.19 -7.11 9.07
N GLY A 22 -15.15 -7.26 10.00
CA GLY A 22 -16.45 -7.88 9.73
C GLY A 22 -17.50 -6.93 9.12
N ASP A 23 -17.24 -5.62 9.15
CA ASP A 23 -18.12 -4.60 8.57
C ASP A 23 -17.87 -4.49 7.05
N ALA A 24 -18.75 -5.13 6.27
CA ALA A 24 -18.63 -5.20 4.82
C ALA A 24 -18.62 -3.82 4.13
N ASP A 25 -19.41 -2.86 4.64
CA ASP A 25 -19.49 -1.52 4.07
C ASP A 25 -18.16 -0.77 4.30
N ARG A 26 -17.57 -0.90 5.49
CA ARG A 26 -16.25 -0.32 5.77
C ARG A 26 -15.14 -0.95 4.94
N VAL A 27 -15.12 -2.27 4.81
CA VAL A 27 -14.12 -2.98 4.00
C VAL A 27 -14.25 -2.56 2.53
N TYR A 28 -15.48 -2.44 2.01
CA TYR A 28 -15.75 -1.98 0.66
C TYR A 28 -15.27 -0.54 0.42
N ASP A 29 -15.64 0.40 1.29
CA ASP A 29 -15.23 1.81 1.20
C ASP A 29 -13.71 1.98 1.33
N PHE A 30 -13.07 1.17 2.17
CA PHE A 30 -11.63 1.12 2.24
C PHE A 30 -11.03 0.56 0.94
N GLY A 31 -11.60 -0.52 0.40
CA GLY A 31 -11.15 -1.14 -0.84
C GLY A 31 -11.13 -0.22 -2.05
N ILE A 32 -12.13 0.66 -2.18
CA ILE A 32 -12.14 1.70 -3.23
C ILE A 32 -10.91 2.62 -3.09
N ARG A 33 -10.66 3.13 -1.88
CA ARG A 33 -9.54 4.05 -1.61
C ARG A 33 -8.20 3.36 -1.77
N TRP A 34 -8.10 2.13 -1.30
CA TRP A 34 -6.92 1.28 -1.42
C TRP A 34 -6.58 0.97 -2.89
N GLY A 35 -7.58 0.61 -3.69
CA GLY A 35 -7.41 0.37 -5.12
C GLY A 35 -6.92 1.62 -5.87
N ALA A 36 -7.51 2.79 -5.59
CA ALA A 36 -7.07 4.07 -6.16
C ALA A 36 -5.65 4.44 -5.71
N PHE A 37 -5.30 4.13 -4.47
CA PHE A 37 -3.96 4.30 -3.93
C PHE A 37 -2.91 3.47 -4.69
N LEU A 38 -3.16 2.17 -4.88
CA LEU A 38 -2.24 1.25 -5.57
C LEU A 38 -2.06 1.61 -7.05
N HIS A 39 -3.15 1.83 -7.77
CA HIS A 39 -3.10 2.04 -9.22
C HIS A 39 -2.74 3.48 -9.61
N GLY A 40 -2.98 4.44 -8.71
CA GLY A 40 -2.66 5.85 -8.94
C GLY A 40 -1.29 6.24 -8.39
N ARG A 41 -1.20 6.40 -7.07
CA ARG A 41 -0.06 7.05 -6.42
C ARG A 41 1.16 6.13 -6.37
N LEU A 42 0.98 4.87 -6.01
CA LEU A 42 2.09 3.90 -5.94
C LEU A 42 2.71 3.68 -7.32
N LEU A 43 1.88 3.46 -8.36
CA LEU A 43 2.36 3.31 -9.73
C LEU A 43 3.21 4.49 -10.21
N ARG A 44 2.81 5.72 -9.85
CA ARG A 44 3.58 6.93 -10.17
C ARG A 44 4.94 6.97 -9.47
N LEU A 45 5.01 6.56 -8.21
CA LEU A 45 6.29 6.46 -7.49
C LEU A 45 7.21 5.40 -8.05
N VAL A 46 6.69 4.21 -8.37
CA VAL A 46 7.45 3.16 -9.07
C VAL A 46 8.04 3.70 -10.37
N ARG A 47 7.27 4.50 -11.12
CA ARG A 47 7.76 5.15 -12.35
C ARG A 47 8.88 6.16 -12.10
N TYR A 48 8.84 6.90 -10.99
CA TYR A 48 9.91 7.85 -10.64
C TYR A 48 11.18 7.14 -10.17
N GLU A 49 11.04 6.09 -9.37
CA GLU A 49 12.16 5.25 -8.94
C GLU A 49 12.88 4.65 -10.16
N ARG A 50 12.13 4.01 -11.07
CA ARG A 50 12.69 3.41 -12.30
C ARG A 50 13.39 4.41 -13.23
N ARG A 51 13.06 5.70 -13.12
CA ARG A 51 13.69 6.79 -13.89
C ARG A 51 14.86 7.44 -13.17
N GLY A 52 15.21 7.00 -11.97
CA GLY A 52 16.21 7.64 -11.12
C GLY A 52 15.80 9.05 -10.68
N ALA A 53 14.51 9.38 -10.72
CA ALA A 53 13.98 10.70 -10.43
C ALA A 53 13.72 10.95 -8.93
N LEU A 54 14.01 9.97 -8.08
CA LEU A 54 13.95 10.09 -6.62
C LEU A 54 15.32 10.48 -6.06
N THR A 55 15.32 11.44 -5.14
CA THR A 55 16.48 11.75 -4.29
C THR A 55 16.85 10.54 -3.43
N ALA A 56 18.06 10.55 -2.84
CA ALA A 56 18.48 9.46 -1.94
C ALA A 56 17.49 9.25 -0.79
N ALA A 57 17.07 10.33 -0.12
CA ALA A 57 16.09 10.26 0.97
C ALA A 57 14.71 9.75 0.51
N GLU A 58 14.31 10.06 -0.73
CA GLU A 58 13.06 9.54 -1.27
C GLU A 58 13.13 8.07 -1.65
N ARG A 59 14.30 7.59 -2.11
CA ARG A 59 14.52 6.16 -2.36
C ARG A 59 14.45 5.34 -1.07
N ASP A 60 15.06 5.83 0.00
CA ASP A 60 15.01 5.15 1.30
C ASP A 60 13.56 5.03 1.81
N ARG A 61 12.79 6.13 1.75
CA ARG A 61 11.37 6.11 2.10
C ARG A 61 10.53 5.22 1.18
N PHE A 62 10.86 5.16 -0.10
CA PHE A 62 10.17 4.30 -1.05
C PHE A 62 10.46 2.81 -0.78
N ALA A 63 11.70 2.47 -0.43
CA ALA A 63 12.08 1.11 -0.04
C ALA A 63 11.35 0.70 1.24
N ASP A 64 11.27 1.59 2.23
CA ASP A 64 10.50 1.37 3.46
C ASP A 64 9.01 1.16 3.17
N LEU A 65 8.39 2.01 2.35
CA LEU A 65 7.00 1.83 1.90
C LEU A 65 6.80 0.47 1.22
N CYS A 66 7.74 0.02 0.39
CA CYS A 66 7.67 -1.28 -0.27
C CYS A 66 7.81 -2.45 0.70
N ALA A 67 8.58 -2.30 1.79
CA ALA A 67 8.62 -3.27 2.88
C ALA A 67 7.28 -3.34 3.61
N GLN A 68 6.74 -2.18 3.97
CA GLN A 68 5.44 -2.09 4.62
C GLN A 68 4.29 -2.68 3.77
N LEU A 69 4.31 -2.45 2.45
CA LEU A 69 3.34 -3.01 1.52
C LEU A 69 3.43 -4.55 1.44
N ARG A 70 4.63 -5.12 1.55
CA ARG A 70 4.82 -6.58 1.67
C ARG A 70 4.21 -7.11 2.96
N ASP A 71 4.43 -6.42 4.06
CA ASP A 71 3.93 -6.86 5.37
C ASP A 71 2.39 -6.86 5.45
N VAL A 72 1.74 -5.89 4.78
CA VAL A 72 0.26 -5.78 4.79
C VAL A 72 -0.43 -6.53 3.65
N ALA A 73 0.32 -7.11 2.70
CA ALA A 73 -0.26 -7.88 1.60
C ALA A 73 -1.15 -9.05 2.07
N PRO A 74 -0.76 -9.86 3.08
CA PRO A 74 -1.63 -10.92 3.61
C PRO A 74 -2.89 -10.38 4.29
N LEU A 75 -2.84 -9.16 4.85
CA LEU A 75 -4.00 -8.51 5.46
C LEU A 75 -4.99 -8.07 4.38
N ALA A 76 -4.50 -7.47 3.29
CA ALA A 76 -5.32 -7.11 2.14
C ALA A 76 -6.00 -8.36 1.54
N GLU A 77 -5.25 -9.44 1.36
CA GLU A 77 -5.78 -10.71 0.85
C GLU A 77 -6.88 -11.28 1.77
N ARG A 78 -6.64 -11.31 3.09
CA ARG A 78 -7.63 -11.76 4.08
C ARG A 78 -8.94 -10.97 4.04
N LEU A 79 -8.85 -9.67 3.77
CA LEU A 79 -10.02 -8.77 3.66
C LEU A 79 -10.63 -8.75 2.25
N GLY A 80 -10.11 -9.53 1.29
CA GLY A 80 -10.59 -9.54 -0.10
C GLY A 80 -10.28 -8.26 -0.88
N LEU A 81 -9.27 -7.50 -0.45
CA LEU A 81 -8.84 -6.24 -1.05
C LEU A 81 -7.80 -6.47 -2.15
N ALA A 82 -7.56 -5.45 -2.98
CA ALA A 82 -6.50 -5.49 -3.98
C ALA A 82 -5.13 -5.72 -3.33
N VAL A 83 -4.36 -6.69 -3.82
CA VAL A 83 -3.04 -7.01 -3.27
C VAL A 83 -1.98 -6.08 -3.87
N PRO A 84 -1.12 -5.43 -3.06
CA PRO A 84 -0.06 -4.58 -3.58
C PRO A 84 0.94 -5.37 -4.44
N PRO A 85 1.39 -4.83 -5.59
CA PRO A 85 2.31 -5.51 -6.50
C PRO A 85 3.74 -5.44 -5.93
N VAL A 86 4.05 -6.33 -5.00
CA VAL A 86 5.32 -6.31 -4.25
C VAL A 86 6.51 -6.88 -5.01
N ASP A 87 6.28 -7.70 -6.03
CA ASP A 87 7.35 -8.32 -6.84
C ASP A 87 7.82 -7.46 -8.03
N GLY A 88 7.06 -6.43 -8.41
CA GLY A 88 7.39 -5.55 -9.55
C GLY A 88 8.36 -4.40 -9.23
N VAL A 89 8.78 -4.29 -7.97
CA VAL A 89 9.56 -3.16 -7.41
C VAL A 89 10.89 -3.67 -6.83
N ARG A 90 11.56 -4.60 -7.52
CA ARG A 90 12.97 -4.88 -7.20
C ARG A 90 13.83 -3.74 -7.76
N PRO A 91 14.60 -3.01 -6.93
CA PRO A 91 15.73 -2.26 -7.45
C PRO A 91 16.71 -3.29 -8.02
N ARG A 92 17.04 -3.16 -9.30
CA ARG A 92 18.09 -3.93 -9.94
C ARG A 92 19.45 -3.36 -9.59
#